data_AF-A0AAU9RL49-F1
#
_entry.id   AF-A0AAU9RL49-F1
#
_cell.length_a   1.000
_cell.length_b   1.000
_cell.length_c   1.000
_cell.angle_alpha   90.00
_cell.angle_beta   90.00
_cell.angle_gamma   90.00
#
_symmetry.space_group_name_H-M   'P 1'
#
loop_
_entity.id
_entity.type
_entity.pdbx_description
1 polymer ?
#
loop_
_entity_poly.entity_id
_entity_poly.type
_entity_poly.pdbx_seq_one_letter_code
_entity_poly.pdbx_strand_id
1 'polypeptide(L)'
;RLGRWRFAGFSKDSKQLAAEVHCKYIHEGLCWKMRQKKYKSYFNEYIKRRTDADGIEGMCKKVHAAIRADPTQKKSEKQPPKEHKR
;
A
#
# COMPACT_ATOMS: atom_id res chain seq x y z
N ARG A 1 2.08 -19.49 -13.89
CA ARG A 1 2.52 -19.56 -12.46
C ARG A 1 3.74 -18.66 -12.28
N LEU A 2 3.56 -17.41 -11.86
CA LEU A 2 4.69 -16.51 -11.57
C LEU A 2 5.28 -16.92 -10.22
N GLY A 3 6.46 -17.54 -10.24
CA GLY A 3 7.06 -18.12 -9.04
C GLY A 3 7.74 -17.07 -8.15
N ARG A 4 7.96 -17.48 -6.90
CA ARG A 4 8.40 -16.68 -5.74
C ARG A 4 9.72 -15.91 -5.92
N TRP A 5 10.44 -16.13 -7.02
CA TRP A 5 11.75 -15.57 -7.37
C TRP A 5 11.79 -14.05 -7.62
N ARG A 6 10.62 -13.41 -7.74
CA ARG A 6 10.52 -11.95 -7.94
C ARG A 6 10.37 -11.16 -6.64
N PHE A 7 10.17 -11.84 -5.51
CA PHE A 7 9.95 -11.18 -4.23
C PHE A 7 11.27 -10.79 -3.56
N ALA A 8 11.30 -9.58 -2.98
CA ALA A 8 12.42 -9.12 -2.16
C ALA A 8 12.62 -10.07 -0.97
N GLY A 9 13.87 -10.49 -0.74
CA GLY A 9 14.22 -11.52 0.25
C GLY A 9 14.28 -12.95 -0.29
N PHE A 10 14.08 -13.17 -1.60
CA PHE A 10 14.26 -14.48 -2.22
C PHE A 10 15.73 -14.74 -2.53
N SER A 11 16.30 -15.81 -1.97
CA SER A 11 17.64 -16.29 -2.31
C SER A 11 17.56 -17.31 -3.45
N LYS A 12 18.37 -17.12 -4.49
CA LYS A 12 18.44 -18.06 -5.62
C LYS A 12 19.14 -19.36 -5.25
N ASP A 13 20.08 -19.30 -4.32
CA ASP A 13 20.92 -20.44 -3.91
C ASP A 13 20.14 -21.39 -3.00
N SER A 14 19.44 -20.87 -2.00
CA SER A 14 18.62 -21.69 -1.10
C SER A 14 17.20 -21.92 -1.61
N LYS A 15 16.78 -21.24 -2.70
CA LYS A 15 15.40 -21.23 -3.24
C LYS A 15 14.32 -20.89 -2.20
N GLN A 16 14.70 -20.22 -1.12
CA GLN A 16 13.83 -19.84 -0.02
C GLN A 16 13.57 -18.33 -0.02
N LEU A 17 12.39 -17.95 0.47
CA LEU A 17 12.00 -16.55 0.68
C LEU A 17 12.11 -16.23 2.16
N ALA A 18 12.96 -15.27 2.51
CA ALA A 18 13.00 -14.71 3.84
C ALA A 18 11.74 -13.86 4.07
N ALA A 19 10.76 -14.43 4.77
CA ALA A 19 9.46 -13.80 4.99
C ALA A 19 9.58 -12.45 5.73
N GLU A 20 10.52 -12.33 6.67
CA GLU A 20 10.77 -11.10 7.41
C GLU A 20 11.27 -9.96 6.53
N VAL A 21 12.23 -10.24 5.63
CA VAL A 21 12.75 -9.25 4.67
C VAL A 21 11.64 -8.81 3.72
N HIS A 22 10.81 -9.76 3.28
CA HIS A 22 9.68 -9.46 2.41
C HIS A 22 8.64 -8.57 3.11
N CYS A 23 8.25 -8.90 4.34
CA CYS A 23 7.33 -8.11 5.16
C CYS A 23 7.88 -6.71 5.44
N LYS A 24 9.16 -6.60 5.82
CA LYS A 24 9.83 -5.31 6.00
C LYS A 24 9.82 -4.48 4.73
N TYR A 25 10.10 -5.06 3.57
CA TYR A 25 10.06 -4.33 2.30
C TYR A 25 8.67 -3.75 1.99
N ILE A 26 7.59 -4.46 2.33
CA ILE A 26 6.20 -3.98 2.16
C ILE A 26 5.91 -2.81 3.11
N HIS A 27 6.30 -2.91 4.39
CA HIS A 27 5.98 -1.89 5.40
C HIS A 27 6.95 -0.69 5.36
N GLU A 28 8.26 -0.95 5.37
CA GLU A 28 9.31 0.07 5.42
C GLU A 28 9.48 0.78 4.06
N GLY A 29 9.21 0.12 2.93
CA GLY A 29 9.25 0.76 1.61
C GLY A 29 8.23 1.90 1.48
N LEU A 30 7.05 1.75 2.11
CA LEU A 30 6.06 2.82 2.22
C LEU A 30 6.55 3.96 3.13
N CYS A 31 7.13 3.61 4.27
CA CYS A 31 7.60 4.56 5.27
C CYS A 31 8.84 5.36 4.81
N TRP A 32 9.79 4.72 4.12
CA TRP A 32 10.97 5.35 3.53
C TRP A 32 10.61 6.43 2.50
N LYS A 33 9.58 6.17 1.68
CA LYS A 33 9.07 7.15 0.71
C LYS A 33 8.55 8.43 1.38
N MET A 34 8.05 8.34 2.61
CA MET A 34 7.64 9.51 3.39
C MET A 34 8.81 10.32 3.95
N ARG A 35 9.94 9.70 4.33
CA ARG A 35 11.10 10.43 4.88
C ARG A 35 11.92 11.24 3.87
N GLN A 36 11.58 11.21 2.58
CA GLN A 36 12.26 11.97 1.52
C GLN A 36 11.93 13.48 1.59
N LYS A 37 12.88 14.34 1.17
CA LYS A 37 12.82 15.83 1.22
C LYS A 37 11.57 16.48 0.60
N LYS A 38 10.76 15.74 -0.16
CA LYS A 38 9.48 16.18 -0.76
C LYS A 38 8.24 15.68 0.01
N TYR A 39 8.37 15.31 1.28
CA TYR A 39 7.28 14.82 2.13
C TYR A 39 6.01 15.66 2.04
N LYS A 40 6.12 16.98 2.19
CA LYS A 40 4.97 17.90 2.08
C LYS A 40 4.27 17.85 0.71
N SER A 41 5.00 17.69 -0.39
CA SER A 41 4.39 17.67 -1.74
C SER A 41 3.64 16.37 -2.02
N TYR A 42 4.21 15.22 -1.64
CA TYR A 42 3.60 13.91 -1.92
C TYR A 42 2.56 13.48 -0.87
N PHE A 43 2.70 13.95 0.38
CA PHE A 43 1.88 13.51 1.51
C PHE A 43 1.01 14.63 2.10
N ASN A 44 0.75 15.68 1.34
CA ASN A 44 -0.11 16.78 1.77
C ASN A 44 -1.49 16.30 2.30
N GLU A 45 -2.06 15.25 1.69
CA GLU A 45 -3.34 14.69 2.15
C GLU A 45 -3.21 13.93 3.48
N TYR A 46 -2.10 13.21 3.70
CA TYR A 46 -1.81 12.50 4.95
C TYR A 46 -1.49 13.48 6.08
N ILE A 47 -0.77 14.56 5.78
CA ILE A 47 -0.49 15.66 6.72
C ILE A 47 -1.81 16.34 7.13
N LYS A 48 -2.71 16.62 6.18
CA LYS A 48 -4.06 17.15 6.48
C LYS A 48 -4.89 16.20 7.35
N ARG A 49 -4.75 14.90 7.13
CA ARG A 49 -5.42 13.83 7.91
C ARG A 49 -4.67 13.47 9.21
N ARG A 50 -3.59 14.21 9.57
CA ARG A 50 -2.71 13.95 10.73
C ARG A 50 -2.28 12.48 10.85
N THR A 51 -2.05 11.83 9.71
CA THR A 51 -1.63 10.43 9.68
C THR A 51 -0.11 10.37 9.61
N ASP A 52 0.52 9.93 10.70
CA ASP A 52 1.96 9.77 10.80
C ASP A 52 2.44 8.43 10.19
N ALA A 53 3.75 8.23 10.10
CA ALA A 53 4.39 7.03 9.59
C ALA A 53 3.87 5.75 10.26
N ASP A 54 3.74 5.77 11.59
CA ASP A 54 3.20 4.66 12.38
C ASP A 54 1.69 4.46 12.13
N GLY A 55 0.97 5.54 11.80
CA GLY A 55 -0.44 5.49 11.44
C GLY A 55 -0.70 4.77 10.12
N ILE A 56 0.27 4.77 9.19
CA ILE A 56 0.15 4.11 7.89
C ILE A 56 0.30 2.60 7.99
N GLU A 57 1.18 2.09 8.85
CA GLU A 57 1.23 0.65 9.12
C GLU A 57 -0.09 0.16 9.73
N GLY A 58 -0.62 0.91 10.71
CA GLY A 58 -1.93 0.63 11.30
C GLY A 58 -3.08 0.67 10.29
N MET A 59 -3.07 1.64 9.37
CA MET A 59 -4.05 1.75 8.29
C MET A 59 -3.95 0.58 7.31
N CYS A 60 -2.75 0.21 6.86
CA CYS A 60 -2.54 -0.94 5.96
C CYS A 60 -3.06 -2.25 6.58
N LYS A 61 -2.79 -2.51 7.87
CA LYS A 61 -3.32 -3.68 8.59
C LYS A 61 -4.86 -3.69 8.60
N LYS A 62 -5.48 -2.55 8.89
CA LYS A 62 -6.95 -2.41 8.91
C LYS A 62 -7.57 -2.61 7.53
N VAL A 63 -6.98 -2.03 6.48
CA VAL A 63 -7.44 -2.22 5.09
C VAL A 63 -7.35 -3.68 4.67
N HIS A 64 -6.23 -4.36 4.98
CA HIS A 64 -6.10 -5.78 4.70
C HIS A 64 -7.12 -6.64 5.46
N ALA A 65 -7.43 -6.30 6.72
CA ALA A 65 -8.48 -6.99 7.47
C ALA A 65 -9.86 -6.79 6.84
N ALA A 66 -10.20 -5.55 6.46
CA ALA A 66 -11.47 -5.22 5.83
C ALA A 66 -11.68 -5.95 4.49
N ILE A 67 -10.66 -5.97 3.63
CA ILE A 67 -10.72 -6.69 2.34
C ILE A 67 -10.84 -8.21 2.53
N ARG A 68 -10.20 -8.77 3.57
CA ARG A 68 -10.34 -10.20 3.89
C ARG A 68 -11.71 -10.56 4.44
N ALA A 69 -12.32 -9.65 5.22
CA ALA A 69 -13.65 -9.83 5.77
C ALA A 69 -14.73 -9.72 4.69
N ASP A 70 -14.58 -8.77 3.77
CA ASP A 70 -15.50 -8.57 2.66
C ASP A 70 -14.72 -8.19 1.38
N PRO A 71 -14.41 -9.18 0.52
CA PRO A 71 -13.70 -8.94 -0.74
C PRO A 71 -14.62 -8.39 -1.84
N THR A 72 -15.91 -8.17 -1.56
CA THR A 72 -16.90 -7.83 -2.57
C THR A 72 -16.69 -6.40 -3.07
N GLN A 73 -16.55 -6.23 -4.38
CA GLN A 73 -16.43 -4.91 -4.98
C GLN A 73 -17.78 -4.21 -4.94
N LYS A 74 -17.94 -3.23 -4.06
CA LYS A 74 -19.09 -2.33 -4.10
C LYS A 74 -19.00 -1.44 -5.33
N LYS A 75 -19.96 -1.59 -6.25
CA LYS A 75 -20.10 -0.68 -7.39
C LYS A 75 -20.37 0.72 -6.85
N SER A 76 -19.69 1.71 -7.42
CA SER A 76 -19.88 3.11 -7.01
C SER A 76 -21.27 3.58 -7.42
N GLU A 77 -22.04 4.13 -6.48
CA GLU A 77 -23.30 4.87 -6.75
C GLU A 77 -23.04 6.27 -7.34
N LYS A 78 -21.85 6.52 -7.89
CA LYS A 78 -21.54 7.80 -8.52
C LYS A 78 -22.55 8.06 -9.63
N GLN A 79 -23.17 9.24 -9.57
CA GLN A 79 -24.02 9.70 -10.65
C GLN A 79 -23.26 9.64 -11.98
N PRO A 80 -23.93 9.26 -13.08
CA PRO A 80 -23.32 9.24 -14.39
C PRO A 80 -22.63 10.59 -14.66
N PRO A 81 -21.45 10.60 -15.31
CA PRO A 81 -20.74 11.83 -15.60
C PRO A 81 -21.68 12.82 -16.28
N LYS A 82 -21.78 14.05 -15.74
CA LYS A 82 -22.52 15.12 -16.40
C LYS A 82 -21.91 15.32 -17.79
N GLU A 83 -22.74 15.21 -18.84
CA GLU A 83 -22.31 15.49 -20.21
C GLU A 83 -21.62 16.85 -20.26
N HIS A 84 -20.34 16.85 -20.64
CA HIS A 84 -19.65 18.08 -20.94
C HIS A 84 -20.24 18.60 -22.25
N LYS A 85 -21.03 19.68 -22.18
CA LYS A 85 -21.44 20.39 -23.41
C LYS A 85 -20.16 20.91 -24.07
N ARG A 86 -19.94 20.42 -25.29
CA ARG A 86 -18.81 20.74 -26.16
C ARG A 86 -18.88 22.19 -26.64
#